data_AF-A0A1Q6MC83-F1
#
_entry.id   AF-A0A1Q6MC83-F1
#
_cell.length_a   1.000
_cell.length_b   1.000
_cell.length_c   1.000
_cell.angle_alpha   90.00
_cell.angle_beta   90.00
_cell.angle_gamma   90.00
#
_symmetry.space_group_name_H-M   'P 1'
#
loop_
_entity.id
_entity.type
_entity.pdbx_description
1 polymer ?
#
loop_
_entity_poly.entity_id
_entity_poly.type
_entity_poly.pdbx_seq_one_letter_code
_entity_poly.pdbx_strand_id
1 'polypeptide(L)'
;MLHSKCKTSAEDIINAAKASIGNDNDYLSFSFLQAIKTLNFIQSKTDNYDQMIKYYIDMLNTKITTIPGIGYTTAGLILKEIGDITRFKNVDKLISFSGLDLEVYDL
;
A
#
# COMPACT_ATOMS: atom_id res chain seq x y z
N MET A 1 5.26 2.03 -6.99
CA MET A 1 5.12 1.34 -8.30
C MET A 1 4.33 2.22 -9.27
N LEU A 2 5.01 3.00 -10.11
CA LEU A 2 4.41 3.50 -11.35
C LEU A 2 4.50 2.34 -12.35
N HIS A 3 3.36 1.70 -12.60
CA HIS A 3 3.25 0.52 -13.43
C HIS A 3 3.78 0.74 -14.86
N SER A 4 4.40 -0.32 -15.39
CA SER A 4 4.74 -0.58 -16.80
C SER A 4 5.91 0.23 -17.37
N LYS A 5 6.85 -0.46 -18.02
CA LYS A 5 7.88 0.17 -18.86
C LYS A 5 7.19 1.17 -19.79
N CYS A 6 7.56 2.44 -19.71
CA CYS A 6 7.05 3.48 -20.58
C CYS A 6 7.26 3.03 -22.04
N LYS A 7 6.17 2.79 -22.77
CA LYS A 7 6.21 2.36 -24.19
C LYS A 7 6.68 3.49 -25.10
N THR A 8 6.59 4.73 -24.61
CA THR A 8 6.95 5.94 -25.33
C THR A 8 8.47 6.08 -25.40
N SER A 9 8.99 6.19 -26.62
CA SER A 9 10.41 6.45 -26.85
C SER A 9 10.77 7.91 -26.56
N ALA A 10 12.06 8.20 -26.37
CA ALA A 10 12.52 9.58 -26.24
C ALA A 10 12.18 10.41 -27.48
N GLU A 11 12.21 9.79 -28.66
CA GLU A 11 11.86 10.43 -29.94
C GLU A 11 10.38 10.83 -29.99
N ASP A 12 9.48 9.99 -29.50
CA ASP A 12 8.05 10.29 -29.42
C ASP A 12 7.78 11.51 -28.53
N ILE A 13 8.47 11.61 -27.38
CA ILE A 13 8.33 12.75 -26.46
C ILE A 13 8.82 14.04 -27.14
N ILE A 14 9.97 14.00 -27.81
CA ILE A 14 10.53 15.15 -28.53
C ILE A 14 9.58 15.61 -29.64
N ASN A 15 9.07 14.67 -30.44
CA ASN A 15 8.16 14.98 -31.53
C ASN A 15 6.83 15.58 -31.03
N ALA A 16 6.27 15.04 -29.94
CA ALA A 16 5.09 15.60 -29.30
C ALA A 16 5.34 17.01 -28.75
N ALA A 17 6.50 17.27 -28.13
CA ALA A 17 6.87 18.60 -27.64
C ALA A 17 7.00 19.62 -28.78
N LYS A 18 7.62 19.24 -29.91
CA LYS A 18 7.76 20.11 -31.10
C LYS A 18 6.41 20.49 -31.73
N ALA A 19 5.45 19.57 -31.69
CA ALA A 19 4.11 19.79 -32.24
C ALA A 19 3.14 20.46 -31.25
N SER A 20 3.58 20.75 -30.02
CA SER A 20 2.75 21.32 -28.97
C SER A 20 2.57 22.84 -29.13
N ILE A 21 1.39 23.33 -28.75
CA ILE A 21 1.07 24.77 -28.63
C ILE A 21 1.44 25.33 -27.25
N GLY A 22 2.54 24.85 -26.65
CA GLY A 22 2.88 25.00 -25.23
C GLY A 22 2.63 26.38 -24.62
N ASN A 23 2.23 26.39 -23.34
CA ASN A 23 2.00 27.61 -22.58
C ASN A 23 3.20 27.87 -21.65
N ASP A 24 3.93 28.95 -21.91
CA ASP A 24 5.06 29.36 -21.08
C ASP A 24 4.58 30.28 -19.94
N ASN A 25 4.38 29.68 -18.76
CA ASN A 25 3.90 30.37 -17.58
C ASN A 25 4.64 29.88 -16.33
N ASP A 26 5.50 30.75 -15.80
CA ASP A 26 6.36 30.45 -14.65
C ASP A 26 5.58 30.04 -13.41
N TYR A 27 4.41 30.65 -13.15
CA TYR A 27 3.59 30.32 -11.99
C TYR A 27 3.04 28.89 -12.09
N LEU A 28 2.53 28.52 -13.27
CA LEU A 28 2.02 27.16 -13.51
C LEU A 28 3.15 26.14 -13.40
N SER A 29 4.30 26.41 -14.03
CA SER A 29 5.50 25.57 -13.95
C SER A 29 5.96 25.35 -12.51
N PHE A 30 6.03 26.42 -11.71
CA PHE A 30 6.38 26.33 -10.29
C PHE A 30 5.37 25.50 -9.50
N SER A 31 4.07 25.74 -9.69
CA SER A 31 2.99 25.03 -9.00
C SER A 31 3.03 23.52 -9.33
N PHE A 32 3.19 23.15 -10.60
CA PHE A 32 3.31 21.76 -11.02
C PHE A 32 4.54 21.08 -10.43
N LEU A 33 5.71 21.74 -10.45
CA LEU A 33 6.92 21.20 -9.84
C LEU A 33 6.73 20.97 -8.34
N GLN A 34 6.02 21.86 -7.65
CA GLN A 34 5.71 21.70 -6.24
C GLN A 34 4.76 20.52 -5.99
N ALA A 35 3.73 20.37 -6.82
CA ALA A 35 2.81 19.22 -6.75
C ALA A 35 3.56 17.89 -6.95
N ILE A 36 4.45 17.81 -7.94
CA ILE A 36 5.29 16.62 -8.19
C ILE A 36 6.19 16.32 -6.98
N LYS A 37 6.83 17.34 -6.40
CA LYS A 37 7.65 17.17 -5.17
C LYS A 37 6.82 16.62 -4.02
N THR A 38 5.61 17.13 -3.83
CA THR A 38 4.69 16.65 -2.79
C THR A 38 4.29 15.19 -3.03
N LEU A 39 3.96 14.81 -4.26
CA LEU A 39 3.63 13.43 -4.60
C LEU A 39 4.79 12.47 -4.29
N ASN A 40 6.01 12.84 -4.69
CA ASN A 40 7.20 12.04 -4.41
C ASN A 40 7.48 11.94 -2.91
N PHE A 41 7.28 13.03 -2.16
CA PHE A 41 7.41 13.03 -0.71
C PHE A 41 6.40 12.08 -0.06
N ILE A 42 5.12 12.15 -0.45
CA ILE A 42 4.08 11.25 0.07
C ILE A 42 4.42 9.79 -0.24
N GLN A 43 4.87 9.49 -1.46
CA GLN A 43 5.30 8.14 -1.83
C GLN A 43 6.43 7.64 -0.93
N SER A 44 7.44 8.48 -0.66
CA SER A 44 8.54 8.10 0.24
C SER A 44 8.06 7.81 1.67
N LYS A 45 7.03 8.52 2.12
CA LYS A 45 6.41 8.28 3.44
C LYS A 45 5.66 6.96 3.46
N THR A 46 4.90 6.65 2.42
CA THR A 46 4.25 5.33 2.28
C THR A 46 5.27 4.21 2.33
N ASP A 47 6.36 4.31 1.57
CA ASP A 47 7.40 3.28 1.54
C ASP A 47 8.07 3.10 2.92
N ASN A 48 8.27 4.20 3.66
CA ASN A 48 8.82 4.15 5.02
C ASN A 48 7.85 3.49 6.01
N TYR A 49 6.56 3.79 5.93
CA TYR A 49 5.55 3.13 6.75
C TYR A 49 5.45 1.63 6.44
N ASP A 50 5.51 1.23 5.18
CA ASP A 50 5.50 -0.18 4.78
C ASP A 50 6.69 -0.94 5.38
N GLN A 51 7.88 -0.34 5.38
CA GLN A 51 9.07 -0.91 6.02
C GLN A 51 8.90 -1.05 7.54
N MET A 52 8.35 -0.02 8.20
CA MET A 52 8.07 -0.07 9.64
C MET A 52 7.04 -1.15 9.98
N ILE A 53 5.94 -1.24 9.23
CA ILE A 53 4.92 -2.27 9.40
C ILE A 53 5.54 -3.65 9.29
N LYS A 54 6.34 -3.89 8.23
CA LYS A 54 7.05 -5.16 8.06
C LYS A 54 7.94 -5.47 9.25
N TYR A 55 8.74 -4.51 9.70
CA TYR A 55 9.63 -4.69 10.85
C TYR A 55 8.87 -5.11 12.11
N TYR A 56 7.78 -4.41 12.46
CA TYR A 56 7.00 -4.75 13.65
C TYR A 56 6.32 -6.11 13.54
N ILE A 57 5.82 -6.47 12.35
CA ILE A 57 5.20 -7.79 12.14
C ILE A 57 6.22 -8.93 12.22
N ASP A 58 7.41 -8.74 11.66
CA ASP A 58 8.50 -9.73 11.78
C ASP A 58 8.92 -9.89 13.26
N MET A 59 8.97 -8.81 14.04
CA MET A 59 9.29 -8.88 15.49
C MET A 59 8.25 -9.65 16.32
N LEU A 60 6.97 -9.60 15.95
CA LEU A 60 5.91 -10.33 16.66
C LEU A 60 6.00 -11.85 16.48
N ASN A 61 6.81 -12.33 15.52
CA ASN A 61 7.05 -13.74 15.24
C ASN A 61 5.76 -14.57 15.09
N THR A 62 4.77 -14.00 14.41
CA THR A 62 3.47 -14.65 14.16
C THR A 62 3.51 -15.50 12.90
N LYS A 63 2.62 -16.48 12.78
CA LYS A 63 2.45 -17.29 11.55
C LYS A 63 1.48 -16.66 10.55
N ILE A 64 0.93 -15.48 10.80
CA ILE A 64 -0.20 -14.96 10.01
C ILE A 64 0.18 -14.69 8.54
N THR A 65 1.44 -14.32 8.29
CA THR A 65 1.98 -14.06 6.95
C THR A 65 2.29 -15.34 6.17
N THR A 66 2.22 -16.53 6.80
CA THR A 66 2.37 -17.81 6.07
C THR A 66 1.08 -18.22 5.37
N ILE A 67 -0.05 -17.56 5.67
CA ILE A 67 -1.33 -17.80 5.01
C ILE A 67 -1.27 -17.17 3.60
N PRO A 68 -1.53 -17.96 2.53
CA PRO A 68 -1.54 -17.43 1.17
C PRO A 68 -2.46 -16.22 1.03
N GLY A 69 -1.97 -15.15 0.39
CA GLY A 69 -2.71 -13.91 0.19
C GLY A 69 -2.63 -12.90 1.34
N ILE A 70 -2.02 -13.24 2.48
CA ILE A 70 -1.82 -12.30 3.60
C ILE A 70 -0.41 -11.71 3.56
N GLY A 71 -0.31 -10.45 3.11
CA GLY A 71 0.91 -9.64 3.19
C GLY A 71 1.07 -8.92 4.53
N TYR A 72 2.21 -8.23 4.71
CA TYR A 72 2.56 -7.52 5.95
C TYR A 72 1.53 -6.50 6.42
N THR A 73 0.99 -5.70 5.50
CA THR A 73 -0.02 -4.68 5.84
C THR A 73 -1.32 -5.32 6.32
N THR A 74 -1.81 -6.34 5.61
CA THR A 74 -3.02 -7.10 6.00
C THR A 74 -2.81 -7.83 7.32
N ALA A 75 -1.64 -8.45 7.51
CA ALA A 75 -1.24 -9.06 8.78
C ALA A 75 -1.31 -8.05 9.94
N GLY A 76 -0.77 -6.85 9.75
CA GLY A 76 -0.81 -5.78 10.73
C GLY A 76 -2.23 -5.34 11.06
N LEU A 77 -3.10 -5.21 10.06
CA LEU A 77 -4.51 -4.87 10.26
C LEU A 77 -5.24 -5.95 11.06
N ILE A 78 -5.08 -7.23 10.71
CA ILE A 78 -5.72 -8.33 11.43
C ILE A 78 -5.25 -8.37 12.88
N LEU A 79 -3.93 -8.33 13.11
CA LEU A 79 -3.37 -8.37 14.46
C LEU A 79 -3.78 -7.15 15.29
N LYS A 80 -3.89 -5.97 14.69
CA LYS A 80 -4.40 -4.77 15.35
C LYS A 80 -5.87 -4.93 15.77
N GLU A 81 -6.71 -5.46 14.89
CA GLU A 81 -8.15 -5.62 15.13
C GLU A 81 -8.42 -6.67 16.23
N ILE A 82 -7.74 -7.81 16.13
CA ILE A 82 -7.79 -8.88 17.13
C ILE A 82 -7.18 -8.41 18.45
N GLY A 83 -6.08 -7.64 18.40
CA GLY A 83 -5.31 -7.24 19.57
C GLY A 83 -4.78 -8.46 20.34
N ASP A 84 -4.95 -8.45 21.66
CA ASP A 84 -4.61 -9.60 22.49
C ASP A 84 -5.61 -10.75 22.27
N ILE A 85 -5.16 -11.80 21.59
CA ILE A 85 -5.95 -13.00 21.28
C ILE A 85 -6.49 -13.69 22.55
N THR A 86 -5.82 -13.55 23.69
CA THR A 86 -6.22 -14.21 24.95
C THR A 86 -7.50 -13.63 25.55
N ARG A 87 -7.96 -12.46 25.08
CA ARG A 87 -9.26 -11.89 25.46
C ARG A 87 -10.45 -12.74 24.97
N PHE A 88 -10.23 -13.61 23.99
CA PHE A 88 -11.24 -14.51 23.45
C PHE A 88 -11.12 -15.90 24.08
N LYS A 89 -12.20 -16.35 24.73
CA LYS A 89 -12.23 -17.66 25.41
C LYS A 89 -12.16 -18.85 24.46
N ASN A 90 -12.63 -18.68 23.23
CA ASN A 90 -12.64 -19.70 22.18
C ASN A 90 -12.74 -19.04 20.79
N VAL A 91 -12.62 -19.86 19.74
CA VAL A 91 -12.67 -19.42 18.34
C VAL A 91 -14.03 -18.81 17.99
N ASP A 92 -15.14 -19.37 18.46
CA ASP A 92 -16.49 -18.86 18.17
C ASP A 92 -16.67 -17.40 18.63
N LYS A 93 -16.06 -17.03 19.77
CA LYS A 93 -16.08 -15.64 20.24
C LYS A 93 -15.29 -14.71 19.33
N LEU A 94 -14.14 -15.15 18.83
CA LEU A 94 -13.38 -14.39 17.85
C LEU A 94 -14.16 -14.24 16.53
N ILE A 95 -14.77 -15.32 16.03
CA ILE A 95 -15.60 -15.32 14.82
C ILE A 95 -16.75 -14.32 14.98
N SER A 96 -17.50 -14.42 16.09
CA SER A 96 -18.61 -13.51 16.40
C SER A 96 -18.17 -12.05 16.50
N PHE A 97 -16.97 -11.79 17.03
CA PHE A 97 -16.41 -10.43 17.09
C PHE A 97 -16.06 -9.89 15.70
N SER A 98 -15.53 -10.73 14.82
CA SER A 98 -15.22 -10.36 13.44
C SER A 98 -16.46 -10.20 12.55
N GLY A 99 -17.66 -10.54 13.03
CA GLY A 99 -18.89 -10.49 12.25
C GLY A 99 -18.93 -11.48 11.09
N LEU A 100 -18.12 -12.54 11.16
CA LEU A 100 -18.06 -13.59 10.15
C LEU A 100 -19.02 -14.73 10.53
N ASP A 101 -19.63 -15.34 9.52
CA ASP A 101 -20.37 -16.60 9.67
C ASP A 101 -19.55 -17.67 8.94
N LEU A 102 -18.78 -18.44 9.71
CA LEU A 102 -17.87 -19.47 9.21
C LEU A 102 -18.41 -20.83 9.58
N GLU A 103 -18.67 -21.66 8.56
CA GLU A 103 -18.83 -23.09 8.75
C GLU A 103 -17.45 -23.75 8.67
N VAL A 104 -17.06 -24.48 9.71
CA VAL A 104 -15.85 -25.29 9.66
C VAL A 104 -16.10 -26.44 8.71
N TYR A 105 -15.47 -26.39 7.54
CA TYR A 105 -15.45 -27.52 6.62
C TYR A 105 -14.41 -28.53 7.13
N ASP A 106 -14.88 -29.59 7.79
CA ASP A 106 -14.02 -30.72 8.13
C ASP A 106 -13.68 -31.47 6.82
N LEU A 107 -12.37 -31.60 6.53
CA LEU A 107 -11.82 -32.42 5.45
C LEU A 107 -11.50 -33.84 5.94
#